data_AF-A0A354Z242-F1
#
_entry.id   AF-A0A354Z242-F1
#
_cell.length_a   1.000
_cell.length_b   1.000
_cell.length_c   1.000
_cell.angle_alpha   90.00
_cell.angle_beta   90.00
_cell.angle_gamma   90.00
#
_symmetry.space_group_name_H-M   'P 1'
#
loop_
_entity.id
_entity.type
_entity.pdbx_description
1 polymer ?
#
loop_
_entity_poly.entity_id
_entity_poly.type
_entity_poly.pdbx_seq_one_letter_code
_entity_poly.pdbx_strand_id
1 'polypeptide(L)' 'MRIIKTKTFQSGNSEAIRLPKEVAFGIGTEVVIETSGETLRIYRAPKISNQELVAQLRAMPKPSAIERRDTDEIPKPAGL' A
#
# COMPACT_ATOMS: atom_id res chain seq x y z
N MET A 1 -5.40 5.27 25.16
CA MET A 1 -6.06 5.14 23.84
C MET A 1 -7.03 6.31 23.68
N ARG A 2 -6.90 7.13 22.63
CA ARG A 2 -7.78 8.29 22.41
C ARG A 2 -8.76 7.94 21.29
N ILE A 3 -10.05 8.01 21.58
CA ILE A 3 -11.13 7.71 20.62
C ILE A 3 -11.76 9.03 20.22
N ILE A 4 -11.77 9.32 18.92
CA ILE A 4 -12.38 10.53 18.35
C ILE A 4 -13.52 10.07 17.46
N LYS A 5 -14.69 10.68 17.64
CA LYS A 5 -15.87 10.43 16.80
C LYS A 5 -15.99 11.53 15.77
N THR A 6 -16.06 11.15 14.50
CA THR A 6 -16.29 12.08 13.39
C THR A 6 -17.38 11.51 12.48
N LYS A 7 -17.90 12.31 11.56
CA LYS A 7 -18.79 11.83 10.49
C LYS A 7 -18.06 11.93 9.16
N THR A 8 -18.40 11.03 8.24
CA THR A 8 -17.96 11.13 6.85
C THR A 8 -18.67 12.29 6.17
N PHE A 9 -18.10 12.78 5.07
CA PHE A 9 -18.71 13.79 4.23
C PHE A 9 -18.26 13.59 2.78
N GLN A 10 -19.06 14.09 1.84
CA GLN A 10 -18.71 14.07 0.43
C GLN A 10 -17.69 15.16 0.12
N SER A 11 -16.63 14.80 -0.60
CA SER A 11 -15.64 15.72 -1.15
C SER A 11 -15.47 15.43 -2.65
N GLY A 12 -16.10 16.26 -3.48
CA GLY A 12 -16.22 15.98 -4.91
C GLY A 12 -16.95 14.66 -5.17
N ASN A 13 -16.27 13.74 -5.86
CA ASN A 13 -16.79 12.40 -6.19
C ASN A 13 -16.37 11.33 -5.18
N SER A 14 -15.81 11.71 -4.02
CA SER A 14 -15.26 10.78 -3.04
C SER A 14 -15.87 11.00 -1.64
N GLU A 15 -15.82 9.97 -0.82
CA GLU A 15 -16.09 10.08 0.61
C GLU A 15 -14.79 10.44 1.36
N ALA A 16 -14.90 11.32 2.36
CA ALA A 16 -13.80 11.74 3.19
C ALA A 16 -14.18 11.73 4.68
N ILE A 17 -13.18 11.54 5.53
CA ILE A 17 -13.26 11.75 6.98
C ILE A 17 -12.48 12.99 7.37
N ARG A 18 -13.01 13.75 8.34
CA ARG A 18 -12.25 14.85 8.95
C ARG A 18 -11.29 14.27 9.97
N LEU A 19 -10.00 14.59 9.85
CA LEU A 19 -9.00 14.28 10.87
C LEU A 19 -8.73 15.54 11.70
N PRO A 20 -9.19 15.61 12.96
CA PRO A 20 -8.84 16.71 13.86
C PRO A 20 -7.33 16.85 14.05
N LYS A 21 -6.87 18.04 14.47
CA LYS A 21 -5.45 18.39 14.56
C LYS A 21 -4.65 17.38 15.39
N GLU A 22 -5.26 16.83 16.43
CA GLU A 22 -4.65 15.84 17.32
C GLU A 22 -4.39 14.46 16.68
N VAL A 23 -4.99 14.15 15.53
CA VAL A 23 -4.79 12.88 14.78
C VAL A 23 -4.43 13.11 13.31
N ALA A 24 -4.21 14.36 12.88
CA ALA A 24 -3.86 14.68 11.52
C ALA A 24 -2.43 14.23 11.18
N PHE A 25 -2.23 13.69 9.98
CA PHE A 25 -0.91 13.25 9.51
C PHE A 25 -0.01 14.42 9.06
N GLY A 26 -0.60 15.54 8.66
CA GLY A 26 0.07 16.67 8.02
C GLY A 26 -0.21 16.74 6.51
N ILE A 27 -0.05 17.93 5.94
CA ILE A 27 -0.34 18.20 4.52
C ILE A 27 0.65 17.42 3.64
N GLY A 28 0.15 16.81 2.56
CA GLY A 28 0.98 16.08 1.59
C GLY A 28 1.58 14.77 2.12
N THR A 29 1.13 14.28 3.27
CA THR A 29 1.57 12.97 3.76
C THR A 29 0.90 11.87 2.95
N GLU A 30 1.71 11.01 2.34
CA GLU A 30 1.26 9.78 1.73
C GLU A 30 0.82 8.77 2.79
N VAL A 31 -0.34 8.17 2.59
CA VAL A 31 -0.97 7.24 3.53
C VAL A 31 -1.40 5.98 2.81
N VAL A 32 -1.41 4.87 3.55
CA VAL A 32 -2.01 3.61 3.13
C VAL A 32 -3.33 3.44 3.89
N ILE A 33 -4.34 3.00 3.16
CA ILE A 33 -5.66 2.65 3.70
C ILE A 33 -5.83 1.14 3.51
N GLU A 34 -5.88 0.41 4.61
CA GLU A 34 -6.19 -1.03 4.64
C GLU A 34 -7.62 -1.24 5.15
N THR A 35 -8.41 -2.00 4.39
CA THR A 35 -9.76 -2.41 4.79
C THR A 35 -9.77 -3.86 5.22
N SER A 36 -10.25 -4.12 6.43
CA SER A 36 -10.40 -5.47 6.97
C SER A 36 -11.77 -5.60 7.64
N GLY A 37 -12.73 -6.17 6.92
CA GLY A 37 -14.12 -6.27 7.36
C GLY A 37 -14.72 -4.88 7.61
N GLU A 38 -15.11 -4.62 8.86
CA GLU A 38 -15.73 -3.36 9.29
C GLU A 38 -14.71 -2.30 9.77
N THR A 39 -13.43 -2.65 9.82
CA THR A 39 -12.38 -1.75 10.28
C THR A 39 -11.55 -1.25 9.11
N LEU A 40 -11.31 0.06 9.10
CA LEU A 40 -10.39 0.72 8.20
C LEU A 40 -9.18 1.21 9.01
N ARG A 41 -7.98 0.79 8.60
CA ARG A 41 -6.70 1.20 9.19
C ARG A 41 -6.02 2.19 8.25
N ILE A 42 -5.75 3.39 8.75
CA ILE A 42 -4.99 4.42 8.03
C ILE A 42 -3.65 4.60 8.74
N TYR A 43 -2.57 4.50 8.00
CA TYR A 43 -1.23 4.74 8.51
C TYR A 43 -0.36 5.39 7.45
N ARG A 44 0.76 5.99 7.86
CA ARG A 44 1.71 6.63 6.95
C ARG A 44 2.29 5.59 6.00
N ALA A 45 2.37 5.91 4.72
CA ALA A 45 3.07 5.04 3.78
C ALA A 45 4.53 4.88 4.24
N PRO A 46 5.03 3.63 4.34
CA PRO A 46 6.41 3.41 4.70
C PRO A 46 7.29 3.99 3.60
N LYS A 47 8.11 4.98 3.95
CA LYS A 47 9.17 5.48 3.08
C LYS A 47 10.34 4.52 3.20
N ILE A 48 10.34 3.45 2.41
CA ILE A 48 11.50 2.57 2.34
C ILE A 48 12.43 3.14 1.26
N SER A 49 13.67 3.43 1.63
CA SER A 49 14.71 3.69 0.64
C SER A 49 15.05 2.38 -0.10
N ASN A 50 15.60 2.49 -1.31
CA ASN A 50 16.12 1.31 -2.02
C ASN A 50 17.17 0.54 -1.20
N GLN A 51 17.93 1.25 -0.34
CA GLN A 51 18.90 0.62 0.55
C GLN A 51 18.21 -0.22 1.64
N GLU A 52 17.16 0.31 2.27
CA GLU A 52 16.38 -0.44 3.27
C GLU A 52 15.64 -1.62 2.66
N LEU A 53 15.08 -1.46 1.46
CA LEU A 53 14.46 -2.57 0.71
C LEU A 53 15.47 -3.72 0.49
N VAL A 54 16.65 -3.39 -0.04
CA VAL A 54 17.70 -4.39 -0.27
C VAL A 54 18.17 -5.03 1.03
N ALA A 55 18.27 -4.27 2.13
CA ALA A 55 18.61 -4.80 3.44
C ALA A 55 17.57 -5.80 3.94
N GLN A 56 16.27 -5.49 3.79
CA GLN A 56 15.18 -6.40 4.14
C GLN A 56 15.22 -7.69 3.30
N LEU A 57 15.38 -7.58 1.98
CA LEU A 57 15.49 -8.75 1.10
C LEU A 57 16.68 -9.65 1.47
N ARG A 58 17.80 -9.09 1.93
CA ARG A 58 18.97 -9.85 2.39
C ARG A 58 18.75 -10.55 3.73
N ALA A 59 17.87 -10.04 4.58
CA ALA A 59 17.52 -10.65 5.87
C ALA A 59 16.54 -11.83 5.72
N MET A 60 15.83 -11.91 4.60
CA MET A 60 14.92 -13.02 4.29
C MET A 60 15.69 -14.27 3.82
N PRO A 61 15.12 -15.48 4.01
CA PRO A 61 15.70 -16.70 3.45
C PRO A 61 15.91 -16.57 1.93
N LYS A 62 17.09 -16.94 1.46
CA LYS A 62 17.37 -16.95 0.03
C LYS A 62 16.65 -18.14 -0.63
N PRO A 63 16.11 -17.97 -1.85
CA PRO A 63 15.63 -19.10 -2.63
C PRO A 63 16.78 -20.06 -2.91
N SER A 64 16.46 -21.36 -3.05
CA SER A 64 17.46 -22.40 -3.32
C SER A 64 18.13 -22.27 -4.69
N ALA A 65 17.48 -21.58 -5.64
CA ALA A 65 18.01 -21.26 -6.96
C ALA A 65 17.45 -19.93 -7.49
N ILE A 66 18.16 -19.32 -8.43
CA ILE A 66 17.64 -18.19 -9.22
C ILE A 66 16.82 -18.77 -10.38
N GLU A 67 15.58 -18.32 -10.51
CA GLU A 67 14.70 -18.72 -11.62
C GLU A 67 15.27 -18.27 -12.97
N ARG A 68 15.26 -19.17 -13.96
CA ARG A 68 15.52 -18.79 -15.35
C ARG A 68 14.22 -18.32 -15.97
N ARG A 69 14.19 -17.06 -16.38
CA ARG A 69 13.04 -16.47 -17.07
C ARG A 69 12.72 -17.25 -18.34
N ASP A 70 11.46 -17.61 -18.52
CA ASP A 70 10.94 -18.13 -19.78
C ASP A 70 11.03 -17.07 -20.88
N THR A 71 11.67 -17.42 -21.99
CA THR A 71 11.85 -16.57 -23.17
C THR A 71 11.06 -17.06 -24.37
N ASP A 72 10.25 -18.11 -24.20
CA ASP A 72 9.47 -18.66 -25.28
C ASP A 72 8.50 -17.62 -25.81
N GLU A 73 8.45 -17.48 -27.14
CA GLU A 73 7.45 -16.64 -27.78
C GLU A 73 6.07 -17.25 -27.55
N ILE A 74 5.15 -16.46 -26.98
CA ILE A 74 3.75 -16.88 -26.85
C ILE A 74 3.24 -17.18 -28.26
N PRO A 75 2.77 -18.43 -28.53
CA PRO A 75 2.36 -18.81 -29.87
C PRO A 75 1.19 -17.92 -30.32
N LYS A 76 1.26 -17.47 -31.57
CA LYS A 76 0.15 -16.71 -32.16
C LYS A 76 -1.09 -17.62 -32.17
N PRO A 77 -2.24 -17.15 -31.66
CA PRO A 77 -3.47 -17.92 -31.77
C PRO A 77 -3.78 -18.19 -33.24
N ALA A 78 -4.21 -19.42 -33.54
CA ALA A 78 -4.66 -19.78 -34.87
C ALA A 78 -6.01 -19.12 -35.16
N GLY A 79 -5.98 -17.93 -35.76
CA GLY A 79 -7.13 -17.23 -36.31
C GLY A 79 -7.88 -16.32 -35.33
N LEU A 80 -7.88 -15.03 -35.64
CA LEU A 80 -9.13 -14.30 -35.91
C LEU A 80 -9.22 -14.15 -37.42
#